data_AF-A0A9N7KLY7-F1
#
_entry.id   AF-A0A9N7KLY7-F1
#
_cell.length_a   1.000
_cell.length_b   1.000
_cell.length_c   1.000
_cell.angle_alpha   90.00
_cell.angle_beta   90.00
_cell.angle_gamma   90.00
#
_symmetry.space_group_name_H-M   'P 1'
#
loop_
_entity.id
_entity.type
_entity.pdbx_description
1 polymer ?
#
loop_
_entity_poly.entity_id
_entity_poly.type
_entity_poly.pdbx_seq_one_letter_code
_entity_poly.pdbx_strand_id
1 'polypeptide(L)'
;MSIGKSDVILASGEQVPASTVVWCGGMRAHPLNERLAVELDRLGRVPVDHFMRVEGISNVFAAGDAANAKIDGEHASVMSCQHARPMGRFAGHNAASELLGLPMLPLNIDWYTTILDLGPWGAVYTEGWDRRLVAEGAVAKQTKIVINRERIYPPRTGNREDILSAGAPAIQRPPAYGGTVGKS
;
A
#
# COMPACT_ATOMS: atom_id res chain seq x y z
N MET A 1 2.74 20.30 20.31
CA MET A 1 1.94 20.85 19.20
C MET A 1 0.48 20.65 19.52
N SER A 2 -0.38 21.64 19.27
CA SER A 2 -1.84 21.54 19.42
C SER A 2 -2.54 22.26 18.27
N ILE A 3 -3.75 21.84 17.94
CA ILE A 3 -4.58 22.46 16.91
C ILE A 3 -5.78 23.08 17.61
N GLY A 4 -5.91 24.41 17.53
CA GLY A 4 -7.06 25.13 18.04
C GLY A 4 -8.10 25.39 16.94
N LYS A 5 -9.10 26.21 17.26
CA LYS A 5 -10.21 26.50 16.34
C LYS A 5 -9.76 27.32 15.12
N SER A 6 -8.74 28.15 15.28
CA SER A 6 -8.27 29.12 14.28
C SER A 6 -6.75 29.26 14.26
N ASP A 7 -6.04 28.28 14.84
CA ASP A 7 -4.60 28.30 14.96
C ASP A 7 -4.00 26.89 15.10
N VAL A 8 -2.68 26.84 14.94
CA VAL A 8 -1.84 25.71 15.33
C VAL A 8 -0.72 26.24 16.21
N ILE A 9 -0.49 25.59 17.35
CA ILE A 9 0.67 25.84 18.21
C ILE A 9 1.72 24.78 17.87
N LEU A 10 2.86 25.19 17.33
CA LEU A 10 3.96 24.30 16.99
C LEU A 10 4.65 23.76 18.26
N ALA A 11 5.51 22.76 18.10
CA ALA A 11 6.31 22.24 19.23
C ALA A 11 7.25 23.29 19.84
N SER A 12 7.65 24.30 19.06
CA SER A 12 8.42 25.46 19.51
C SER A 12 7.62 26.44 20.38
N GLY A 13 6.29 26.29 20.46
CA GLY A 13 5.39 27.26 21.10
C GLY A 13 4.94 28.39 20.16
N GLU A 14 5.47 28.46 18.94
CA GLU A 14 5.00 29.40 17.92
C GLU A 14 3.53 29.13 17.56
N GLN A 15 2.74 30.20 17.51
CA GLN A 15 1.34 30.15 17.10
C GLN A 15 1.20 30.61 15.65
N VAL A 16 0.63 29.75 14.82
CA VAL A 16 0.35 30.03 13.41
C VAL A 16 -1.16 30.18 13.23
N PRO A 17 -1.68 31.38 12.91
CA PRO A 17 -3.09 31.56 12.60
C PRO A 17 -3.49 30.78 11.34
N ALA A 18 -4.53 29.95 11.44
CA ALA A 18 -5.01 29.14 10.34
C ALA A 18 -6.51 28.82 10.49
N SER A 19 -7.31 29.14 9.47
CA SER A 19 -8.73 28.76 9.42
C SER A 19 -8.93 27.29 9.00
N THR A 20 -7.93 26.70 8.36
CA THR A 20 -7.97 25.31 7.85
C THR A 20 -6.64 24.64 8.16
N VAL A 21 -6.71 23.46 8.76
CA VAL A 21 -5.54 22.60 9.05
C VAL A 21 -5.77 21.24 8.42
N VAL A 22 -4.81 20.77 7.63
CA VAL A 22 -4.83 19.44 7.02
C VAL A 22 -3.66 18.63 7.59
N TRP A 23 -3.97 17.48 8.20
CA TRP A 23 -2.95 16.61 8.79
C TRP A 23 -2.54 15.49 7.84
N CYS A 24 -1.27 15.52 7.43
CA CYS A 24 -0.63 14.47 6.60
C CYS A 24 0.59 13.84 7.30
N GLY A 25 0.70 13.99 8.63
CA GLY A 25 1.93 13.69 9.39
C GLY A 25 2.14 12.22 9.76
N GLY A 26 1.23 11.32 9.41
CA GLY A 26 1.39 9.89 9.65
C GLY A 26 0.10 9.09 9.57
N MET A 27 0.27 7.78 9.45
CA MET A 27 -0.82 6.81 9.41
C MET A 27 -0.74 5.89 10.64
N ARG A 28 -1.88 5.31 10.99
CA ARG A 28 -2.03 4.28 12.01
C ARG A 28 -2.95 3.20 11.44
N ALA A 29 -2.65 1.94 11.74
CA ALA A 29 -3.58 0.86 11.46
C ALA A 29 -4.85 1.01 12.31
N HIS A 30 -5.92 0.37 11.87
CA HIS A 30 -7.20 0.43 12.57
C HIS A 30 -7.08 -0.21 13.98
N PRO A 31 -7.64 0.38 15.05
CA PRO A 31 -7.56 -0.15 16.42
C PRO A 31 -8.18 -1.54 16.63
N LEU A 32 -8.88 -2.07 15.62
CA LEU A 32 -9.40 -3.44 15.64
C LEU A 32 -8.28 -4.47 15.83
N ASN A 33 -7.06 -4.15 15.36
CA ASN A 33 -5.89 -4.98 15.54
C ASN A 33 -5.54 -5.21 17.01
N GLU A 34 -5.86 -4.28 17.92
CA GLU A 34 -5.62 -4.40 19.37
C GLU A 34 -6.45 -5.51 20.02
N ARG A 35 -7.46 -6.03 19.31
CA ARG A 35 -8.24 -7.19 19.77
C ARG A 35 -7.58 -8.52 19.47
N LEU A 36 -6.54 -8.53 18.63
CA LEU A 36 -5.75 -9.73 18.36
C LEU A 36 -4.70 -9.87 19.47
N ALA A 37 -4.53 -11.09 19.98
CA ALA A 37 -3.56 -11.40 21.03
C ALA A 37 -2.13 -11.54 20.46
N VAL A 38 -1.66 -10.49 19.77
CA VAL A 38 -0.33 -10.40 19.16
C VAL A 38 0.28 -9.04 19.42
N GLU A 39 1.61 -9.00 19.49
CA GLU A 39 2.36 -7.74 19.59
C GLU A 39 2.24 -6.96 18.28
N LEU A 40 1.68 -5.75 18.38
CA LEU A 40 1.54 -4.84 17.24
C LEU A 40 2.81 -4.02 17.04
N ASP A 41 3.08 -3.64 15.80
CA ASP A 41 4.18 -2.72 15.54
C ASP A 41 3.87 -1.29 16.03
N ARG A 42 4.87 -0.39 15.93
CA ARG A 42 4.73 1.01 16.36
C ARG A 42 3.61 1.78 15.65
N LEU A 43 3.03 1.27 14.56
CA LEU A 43 1.93 1.87 13.79
C LEU A 43 0.60 1.15 14.05
N GLY A 44 0.58 0.10 14.89
CA GLY A 44 -0.61 -0.70 15.21
C GLY A 44 -0.85 -1.87 14.26
N ARG A 45 0.12 -2.23 13.42
CA ARG A 45 -0.02 -3.28 12.41
C ARG A 45 0.29 -4.66 13.00
N VAL A 46 -0.44 -5.66 12.54
CA VAL A 46 -0.24 -7.06 12.97
C VAL A 46 0.90 -7.69 12.18
N PRO A 47 1.82 -8.43 12.82
CA PRO A 47 2.87 -9.16 12.10
C PRO A 47 2.25 -10.31 11.30
N VAL A 48 2.69 -10.48 10.06
CA VAL A 48 2.26 -11.60 9.21
C VAL A 48 3.47 -12.35 8.62
N ASP A 49 3.32 -13.66 8.49
CA ASP A 49 4.30 -14.51 7.80
C ASP A 49 4.26 -14.28 6.28
N HIS A 50 5.15 -14.95 5.53
CA HIS A 50 5.21 -14.80 4.08
C HIS A 50 3.97 -15.32 3.33
N PHE A 51 3.05 -16.01 4.01
CA PHE A 51 1.75 -16.41 3.47
C PHE A 51 0.63 -15.43 3.82
N MET A 52 0.96 -14.29 4.45
CA MET A 52 0.02 -13.28 4.95
C MET A 52 -0.83 -13.75 6.14
N ARG A 53 -0.45 -14.84 6.80
CA ARG A 53 -1.10 -15.31 8.02
C ARG A 53 -0.54 -14.56 9.23
N VAL A 54 -1.41 -14.18 10.16
CA VAL A 54 -1.01 -13.49 11.38
C VAL A 54 -0.11 -14.40 12.21
N GLU A 55 1.06 -13.92 12.58
CA GLU A 55 2.01 -14.70 13.37
C GLU A 55 1.42 -15.02 14.76
N GLY A 56 1.46 -16.28 15.18
CA GLY A 56 0.91 -16.72 16.46
C GLY A 56 -0.61 -16.97 16.49
N ILE A 57 -1.33 -16.68 15.41
CA ILE A 57 -2.77 -16.97 15.30
C ILE A 57 -3.04 -17.76 14.01
N SER A 58 -3.40 -19.04 14.16
CA SER A 58 -3.86 -19.87 13.04
C SER A 58 -5.12 -19.27 12.39
N ASN A 59 -5.41 -19.63 11.13
CA ASN A 59 -6.67 -19.29 10.46
C ASN A 59 -7.07 -17.81 10.44
N VAL A 60 -6.11 -16.90 10.66
CA VAL A 60 -6.30 -15.45 10.56
C VAL A 60 -5.26 -14.90 9.59
N PHE A 61 -5.75 -14.20 8.57
CA PHE A 61 -4.93 -13.55 7.56
C PHE A 61 -5.15 -12.05 7.62
N ALA A 62 -4.09 -11.28 7.41
CA ALA A 62 -4.15 -9.82 7.38
C ALA A 62 -3.40 -9.28 6.17
N ALA A 63 -3.89 -8.17 5.63
CA ALA A 63 -3.37 -7.55 4.43
C ALA A 63 -3.49 -6.03 4.47
N GLY A 64 -2.76 -5.37 3.57
CA GLY A 64 -2.79 -3.93 3.43
C GLY A 64 -2.30 -3.20 4.67
N ASP A 65 -2.92 -2.07 4.95
CA ASP A 65 -2.47 -1.15 5.99
C ASP A 65 -2.61 -1.71 7.42
N ALA A 66 -3.34 -2.80 7.59
CA ALA A 66 -3.44 -3.51 8.86
C ALA A 66 -2.23 -4.42 9.13
N ALA A 67 -1.47 -4.81 8.11
CA ALA A 67 -0.45 -5.85 8.21
C ALA A 67 0.98 -5.31 8.08
N ASN A 68 1.89 -5.91 8.84
CA ASN A 68 3.33 -5.72 8.74
C ASN A 68 3.96 -7.01 8.20
N ALA A 69 4.34 -7.00 6.93
CA ALA A 69 4.94 -8.15 6.26
C ALA A 69 6.38 -7.85 5.85
N LYS A 70 7.28 -8.84 5.88
CA LYS A 70 8.59 -8.73 5.22
C LYS A 70 8.43 -9.04 3.73
N ILE A 71 8.38 -8.01 2.89
CA ILE A 71 7.96 -8.14 1.48
C ILE A 71 9.01 -8.80 0.58
N ASP A 72 10.29 -8.71 0.92
CA ASP A 72 11.43 -9.29 0.20
C ASP A 72 12.33 -10.14 1.14
N GLY A 73 11.79 -10.50 2.31
CA GLY A 73 12.54 -11.18 3.38
C GLY A 73 13.36 -10.26 4.29
N GLU A 74 13.59 -9.01 3.89
CA GLU A 74 14.40 -8.04 4.64
C GLU A 74 13.56 -6.85 5.11
N HIS A 75 12.85 -6.21 4.19
CA HIS A 75 12.17 -4.94 4.41
C HIS A 75 10.71 -5.13 4.80
N ALA A 76 10.29 -4.37 5.81
CA ALA A 76 8.89 -4.27 6.19
C ALA A 76 8.06 -3.56 5.11
N SER A 77 6.85 -4.02 4.88
CA SER A 77 5.88 -3.35 4.03
C SER A 77 5.65 -1.91 4.49
N VAL A 78 5.44 -1.00 3.54
CA VAL A 78 4.83 0.31 3.80
C VAL A 78 3.33 0.26 3.56
N MET A 79 2.57 1.08 4.29
CA MET A 79 1.14 1.31 4.10
C MET A 79 0.92 2.02 2.77
N SER A 80 0.62 1.26 1.71
CA SER A 80 0.46 1.76 0.35
C SER A 80 -0.35 0.79 -0.51
N CYS A 81 -0.98 1.31 -1.56
CA CYS A 81 -1.67 0.47 -2.55
C CYS A 81 -0.73 -0.50 -3.28
N GLN A 82 0.57 -0.18 -3.39
CA GLN A 82 1.56 -1.05 -4.02
C GLN A 82 1.69 -2.37 -3.27
N HIS A 83 1.77 -2.33 -1.93
CA HIS A 83 1.85 -3.54 -1.12
C HIS A 83 0.46 -4.11 -0.79
N ALA A 84 -0.52 -3.26 -0.50
CA ALA A 84 -1.84 -3.73 -0.08
C ALA A 84 -2.55 -4.60 -1.13
N ARG A 85 -2.38 -4.28 -2.42
CA ARG A 85 -3.02 -5.05 -3.50
C ARG A 85 -2.51 -6.50 -3.60
N PRO A 86 -1.20 -6.77 -3.76
CA PRO A 86 -0.72 -8.14 -3.74
C PRO A 86 -0.96 -8.81 -2.38
N MET A 87 -0.82 -8.10 -1.25
CA MET A 87 -1.16 -8.66 0.07
C MET A 87 -2.60 -9.20 0.11
N GLY A 88 -3.58 -8.43 -0.35
CA GLY A 88 -4.99 -8.86 -0.36
C GLY A 88 -5.23 -10.09 -1.25
N ARG A 89 -4.61 -10.14 -2.43
CA ARG A 89 -4.71 -11.28 -3.36
C ARG A 89 -4.13 -12.56 -2.74
N PHE A 90 -2.95 -12.47 -2.15
CA PHE A 90 -2.28 -13.62 -1.55
C PHE A 90 -2.96 -14.05 -0.25
N ALA A 91 -3.37 -13.11 0.61
CA ALA A 91 -4.10 -13.41 1.84
C ALA A 91 -5.44 -14.11 1.56
N GLY A 92 -6.23 -13.60 0.60
CA GLY A 92 -7.49 -14.22 0.22
C GLY A 92 -7.31 -15.61 -0.39
N HIS A 93 -6.32 -15.77 -1.27
CA HIS A 93 -5.98 -17.08 -1.84
C HIS A 93 -5.55 -18.07 -0.77
N ASN A 94 -4.64 -17.68 0.13
CA ASN A 94 -4.11 -18.57 1.16
C ASN A 94 -5.14 -18.92 2.23
N ALA A 95 -6.06 -18.01 2.57
CA ALA A 95 -7.19 -18.32 3.44
C ALA A 95 -8.09 -19.42 2.84
N ALA A 96 -8.36 -19.34 1.53
CA ALA A 96 -9.12 -20.40 0.84
C ALA A 96 -8.30 -21.70 0.74
N SER A 97 -7.00 -21.64 0.44
CA SER A 97 -6.13 -22.81 0.39
C SER A 97 -6.03 -23.52 1.74
N GLU A 98 -5.86 -22.78 2.84
CA GLU A 98 -5.82 -23.37 4.19
C GLU A 98 -7.14 -24.05 4.54
N LEU A 99 -8.28 -23.40 4.24
CA LEU A 99 -9.61 -23.99 4.44
C LEU A 99 -9.81 -25.30 3.66
N LEU A 100 -9.23 -25.40 2.46
CA LEU A 100 -9.36 -26.56 1.57
C LEU A 100 -8.24 -27.59 1.72
N GLY A 101 -7.26 -27.37 2.61
CA GLY A 101 -6.09 -28.23 2.75
C GLY A 101 -5.14 -28.22 1.55
N LEU A 102 -5.15 -27.13 0.77
CA LEU A 102 -4.28 -26.93 -0.39
C LEU A 102 -2.99 -26.17 -0.01
N PRO A 103 -1.91 -26.30 -0.80
CA PRO A 103 -0.70 -25.53 -0.59
C PRO A 103 -0.96 -24.02 -0.65
N MET A 104 -0.34 -23.27 0.27
CA MET A 104 -0.34 -21.81 0.26
C MET A 104 0.81 -21.27 -0.61
N LEU A 105 0.65 -20.04 -1.11
CA LEU A 105 1.63 -19.35 -1.94
C LEU A 105 2.32 -18.22 -1.16
N PRO A 106 3.66 -18.16 -1.15
CA PRO A 106 4.38 -17.07 -0.48
C PRO A 106 4.30 -15.78 -1.30
N LEU A 107 4.17 -14.64 -0.63
CA LEU A 107 4.31 -13.32 -1.23
C LEU A 107 5.76 -12.85 -1.13
N ASN A 108 6.38 -12.56 -2.29
CA ASN A 108 7.70 -11.93 -2.38
C ASN A 108 7.71 -10.83 -3.46
N ILE A 109 8.02 -9.60 -3.08
CA ILE A 109 8.07 -8.42 -3.94
C ILE A 109 9.50 -7.89 -3.93
N ASP A 110 10.27 -8.20 -4.96
CA ASP A 110 11.71 -7.87 -5.11
C ASP A 110 11.97 -6.43 -5.61
N TRP A 111 10.97 -5.55 -5.54
CA TRP A 111 11.05 -4.18 -6.03
C TRP A 111 10.21 -3.23 -5.17
N TYR A 112 10.65 -1.98 -5.12
CA TYR A 112 9.93 -0.90 -4.46
C TYR A 112 9.98 0.35 -5.34
N THR A 113 8.82 0.97 -5.59
CA THR A 113 8.77 2.24 -6.31
C THR A 113 7.97 3.28 -5.54
N THR A 114 8.22 4.55 -5.84
CA THR A 114 7.41 5.66 -5.31
C THR A 114 7.24 6.67 -6.41
N ILE A 115 6.01 7.16 -6.60
CA ILE A 115 5.71 8.20 -7.57
C ILE A 115 4.92 9.30 -6.87
N LEU A 116 5.59 10.42 -6.66
CA LEU A 116 5.05 11.61 -5.99
C LEU A 116 4.51 12.58 -7.04
N ASP A 117 3.21 12.82 -6.99
CA ASP A 117 2.56 13.81 -7.85
C ASP A 117 2.86 15.24 -7.35
N LEU A 118 3.25 16.13 -8.25
CA LEU A 118 3.56 17.54 -7.96
C LEU A 118 2.54 18.48 -8.63
N GLY A 119 1.30 18.01 -8.83
CA GLY A 119 0.25 18.81 -9.45
C GLY A 119 0.58 19.15 -10.91
N PRO A 120 0.40 20.41 -11.35
CA PRO A 120 0.75 20.85 -12.70
C PRO A 120 2.24 20.75 -13.05
N TRP A 121 3.13 20.68 -12.05
CA TRP A 121 4.58 20.62 -12.23
C TRP A 121 5.10 19.22 -12.61
N GLY A 122 4.20 18.24 -12.76
CA GLY A 122 4.54 16.88 -13.12
C GLY A 122 4.57 15.96 -11.92
N ALA A 123 5.53 15.03 -11.88
CA ALA A 123 5.74 14.10 -10.78
C ALA A 123 7.21 13.70 -10.68
N VAL A 124 7.56 13.00 -9.60
CA VAL A 124 8.88 12.37 -9.40
C VAL A 124 8.67 10.88 -9.20
N TYR A 125 9.37 10.06 -9.99
CA TYR A 125 9.39 8.60 -9.89
C TYR A 125 10.76 8.17 -9.37
N THR A 126 10.78 7.49 -8.22
CA THR A 126 11.95 6.79 -7.68
C THR A 126 11.79 5.27 -7.62
N GLU A 127 12.91 4.54 -7.69
CA GLU A 127 12.99 3.09 -7.47
C GLU A 127 13.94 2.76 -6.32
N GLY A 128 13.72 1.59 -5.71
CA GLY A 128 14.54 1.08 -4.62
C GLY A 128 14.24 1.75 -3.28
N TRP A 129 14.70 1.11 -2.21
CA TRP A 129 14.56 1.62 -0.84
C TRP A 129 15.38 2.90 -0.60
N ASP A 130 16.45 3.09 -1.39
CA ASP A 130 17.27 4.30 -1.48
C ASP A 130 16.60 5.43 -2.29
N ARG A 131 15.47 5.14 -2.97
CA ARG A 131 14.69 6.08 -3.76
C ARG A 131 15.50 6.79 -4.85
N ARG A 132 16.25 6.01 -5.63
CA ARG A 132 16.95 6.52 -6.81
C ARG A 132 15.96 7.13 -7.81
N LEU A 133 16.16 8.38 -8.21
CA LEU A 133 15.38 9.05 -9.24
C LEU A 133 15.52 8.35 -10.59
N VAL A 134 14.40 8.02 -11.24
CA VAL A 134 14.38 7.33 -12.54
C VAL A 134 13.57 8.07 -13.61
N ALA A 135 12.61 8.90 -13.22
CA ALA A 135 11.90 9.79 -14.12
C ALA A 135 11.30 10.98 -13.36
N GLU A 136 11.11 12.10 -14.04
CA GLU A 136 10.50 13.31 -13.48
C GLU A 136 9.62 14.06 -14.49
N GLY A 137 9.00 15.14 -14.04
CA GLY A 137 8.19 16.03 -14.87
C GLY A 137 6.98 15.32 -15.50
N ALA A 138 6.71 15.62 -16.77
CA ALA A 138 5.55 15.09 -17.49
C ALA A 138 5.60 13.56 -17.69
N VAL A 139 6.79 12.98 -17.84
CA VAL A 139 6.97 11.53 -18.05
C VAL A 139 6.52 10.77 -16.81
N ALA A 140 7.02 11.15 -15.62
CA ALA A 140 6.59 10.55 -14.36
C ALA A 140 5.09 10.81 -14.09
N LYS A 141 4.58 11.99 -14.48
CA LYS A 141 3.16 12.34 -14.34
C LYS A 141 2.27 11.39 -15.12
N GLN A 142 2.63 11.04 -16.35
CA GLN A 142 1.87 10.08 -17.14
C GLN A 142 1.84 8.71 -16.48
N THR A 143 2.97 8.21 -15.99
CA THR A 143 3.03 6.96 -15.23
C THR A 143 2.12 7.01 -13.99
N LYS A 144 2.09 8.14 -13.25
CA LYS A 144 1.19 8.32 -12.11
C LYS A 144 -0.28 8.29 -12.49
N ILE A 145 -0.65 8.92 -13.61
CA ILE A 145 -2.01 8.92 -14.14
C ILE A 145 -2.45 7.49 -14.48
N VAL A 146 -1.62 6.72 -15.18
CA VAL A 146 -1.90 5.31 -15.51
C VAL A 146 -2.11 4.48 -14.25
N ILE A 147 -1.23 4.60 -13.24
CA ILE A 147 -1.42 3.92 -11.96
C ILE A 147 -2.76 4.27 -11.33
N ASN A 148 -3.04 5.57 -11.21
CA ASN A 148 -4.18 6.10 -10.48
C ASN A 148 -5.51 5.98 -11.21
N ARG A 149 -5.53 5.63 -12.50
CA ARG A 149 -6.76 5.53 -13.30
C ARG A 149 -7.03 4.12 -13.81
N GLU A 150 -5.99 3.29 -13.93
CA GLU A 150 -6.08 1.97 -14.56
C GLU A 150 -5.54 0.89 -13.63
N ARG A 151 -4.29 0.99 -13.18
CA ARG A 151 -3.60 -0.17 -12.58
C ARG A 151 -4.14 -0.59 -11.22
N ILE A 152 -4.52 0.36 -10.36
CA ILE A 152 -4.87 0.06 -8.96
C ILE A 152 -6.34 -0.26 -8.75
N TYR A 153 -7.19 -0.07 -9.76
CA TYR A 153 -8.61 -0.38 -9.66
C TYR A 153 -8.91 -1.79 -10.15
N PRO A 154 -9.96 -2.43 -9.61
CA PRO A 154 -10.53 -3.63 -10.24
C PRO A 154 -11.08 -3.29 -11.63
N PRO A 155 -11.22 -4.30 -12.53
CA PRO A 155 -11.88 -4.13 -13.81
C PRO A 155 -13.24 -3.46 -13.64
N ARG A 156 -13.50 -2.41 -14.43
CA ARG A 156 -14.76 -1.65 -14.41
C ARG A 156 -15.82 -2.22 -15.33
N THR A 157 -15.58 -3.40 -15.89
CA THR A 157 -16.46 -4.07 -16.85
C THR A 157 -17.77 -4.52 -16.22
N GLY A 158 -17.81 -4.68 -14.89
CA GLY A 158 -18.94 -5.28 -14.18
C GLY A 158 -19.09 -6.78 -14.41
N ASN A 159 -18.21 -7.38 -15.22
CA ASN A 159 -18.18 -8.80 -15.47
C ASN A 159 -17.58 -9.54 -14.27
N ARG A 160 -18.29 -10.55 -13.78
CA ARG A 160 -17.91 -11.33 -12.60
C ARG A 160 -16.58 -12.06 -12.78
N GLU A 161 -16.34 -12.63 -13.96
CA GLU A 161 -15.14 -13.40 -14.26
C GLU A 161 -13.91 -12.51 -14.29
N ASP A 162 -14.01 -11.32 -14.87
CA ASP A 162 -12.94 -10.32 -14.86
C ASP A 162 -12.58 -9.89 -13.43
N ILE A 163 -13.60 -9.62 -12.61
CA ILE A 163 -13.42 -9.21 -11.21
C ILE A 163 -12.76 -10.33 -10.41
N LEU A 164 -13.20 -11.58 -10.59
CA LEU A 164 -12.62 -12.74 -9.92
C LEU A 164 -11.16 -12.95 -10.35
N SER A 165 -10.90 -12.87 -11.66
CA SER A 165 -9.55 -13.00 -12.23
C SER A 165 -8.59 -11.92 -11.75
N ALA A 166 -9.08 -10.70 -11.52
CA ALA A 166 -8.27 -9.61 -10.97
C ALA A 166 -7.81 -9.83 -9.52
N GLY A 167 -8.47 -10.78 -8.81
CA GLY A 167 -8.11 -11.25 -7.47
C GLY A 167 -7.05 -12.36 -7.45
N ALA A 168 -6.62 -12.87 -8.60
CA ALA A 168 -5.60 -13.92 -8.66
C ALA A 168 -4.31 -13.51 -7.90
N PRO A 169 -3.61 -14.45 -7.23
CA PRO A 169 -2.39 -14.20 -6.47
C PRO A 169 -1.19 -13.92 -7.39
N ALA A 170 -1.28 -12.83 -8.14
CA ALA A 170 -0.29 -12.38 -9.11
C ALA A 170 0.29 -11.03 -8.71
N ILE A 171 1.61 -10.92 -8.83
CA ILE A 171 2.36 -9.69 -8.56
C ILE A 171 2.51 -8.92 -9.86
N GLN A 172 1.97 -7.70 -9.88
CA GLN A 172 2.09 -6.82 -11.03
C GLN A 172 3.45 -6.12 -11.00
N ARG A 173 4.25 -6.23 -12.07
CA ARG A 173 5.56 -5.53 -12.17
C ARG A 173 5.43 -4.00 -12.10
N PRO A 174 6.51 -3.26 -11.79
CA PRO A 174 6.51 -1.80 -11.87
C PRO A 174 6.02 -1.29 -13.23
N PRO A 175 5.36 -0.12 -13.28
CA PRO A 175 4.93 0.46 -14.56
C PRO A 175 6.14 1.01 -15.31
N ALA A 176 6.15 0.90 -16.63
CA ALA A 176 7.18 1.51 -17.46
C ALA A 176 7.13 3.05 -17.39
N TYR A 177 8.29 3.68 -17.59
CA TYR A 177 8.42 5.13 -17.67
C TYR A 177 7.74 5.66 -18.93
N GLY A 178 6.85 6.64 -18.78
CA GLY A 178 6.21 7.28 -19.93
C GLY A 178 5.33 6.37 -20.79
N GLY A 179 4.89 5.22 -20.25
CA GLY A 179 3.98 4.32 -20.96
C GLY A 179 2.75 5.08 -21.46
N THR A 180 2.53 5.07 -22.77
CA THR A 180 1.31 5.58 -23.37
C THR A 180 0.13 4.74 -22.88
N VAL A 181 -1.01 5.39 -22.64
CA VAL A 181 -2.29 4.71 -22.39
C VAL A 181 -2.55 3.81 -23.60
N GLY A 182 -2.31 2.51 -23.44
CA GLY A 182 -2.70 1.52 -24.43
C GLY A 182 -4.22 1.52 -24.48
N LYS A 183 -4.77 2.04 -25.58
CA LYS A 183 -6.15 1.73 -25.96
C LYS A 183 -6.21 0.23 -26.21
N SER A 184 -6.69 -0.53 -25.22
CA SER A 184 -7.35 -1.81 -25.45
C SER A 184 -8.79 -1.53 -25.90
#